data_AF-A0A0R3MDY8-F1
#
_entry.id   AF-A0A0R3MDY8-F1
#
_cell.length_a   1.000
_cell.length_b   1.000
_cell.length_c   1.000
_cell.angle_alpha   90.00
_cell.angle_beta   90.00
_cell.angle_gamma   90.00
#
_symmetry.space_group_name_H-M   'P 1'
#
loop_
_entity.id
_entity.type
_entity.pdbx_description
1 polymer ?
#
loop_
_entity_poly.entity_id
_entity_poly.type
_entity_poly.pdbx_seq_one_letter_code
_entity_poly.pdbx_strand_id
1 'polypeptide(L)'
;MIVTYDLSRFGIPDGQIIVGAEQQYWTWKPGGPDRAGLNTLAYYQTFFDRKLELKMGYLRNVNEFAGTLVGGNAGASVLAPSSNILYQAGMSNNAAPTPALNVKYNFNDHLYDKVSIQRSISPDGQYAQIIENPTGLSWSTANTGILLLDEVGYKNKAAPGVPETWLRAGAGFNNSSYKNLQYPQQSRAEANSVYYVAADRQLWQADVQGSASRGIYGGFSVMCAPPDLNKVSQYYELRLYAKGLFDSRPSDQIAIVATNTVWSNFAVDAALAKGNLVHRDSTAILGTYTAHLTPGIYASVGLAYINNPTSITHTRQTGHALNLLVSTSIFF
;
A
#
# COMPACT_ATOMS: atom_id res chain seq x y z
N MET A 1 16.13 -6.29 4.89
CA MET A 1 16.21 -7.08 6.13
C MET A 1 15.49 -6.34 7.24
N ILE A 2 14.71 -7.02 8.07
CA ILE A 2 14.04 -6.44 9.24
C ILE A 2 14.29 -7.36 10.43
N VAL A 3 14.65 -6.79 11.57
CA VAL A 3 14.86 -7.48 12.84
C VAL A 3 13.92 -6.85 13.87
N THR A 4 13.21 -7.71 14.60
CA THR A 4 12.38 -7.30 15.74
C THR A 4 13.01 -7.83 17.01
N TYR A 5 13.27 -6.92 17.95
CA TYR A 5 13.82 -7.23 19.27
C TYR A 5 12.73 -7.07 20.33
N ASP A 6 12.50 -8.14 21.09
CA ASP A 6 11.52 -8.19 22.19
C ASP A 6 12.12 -7.60 23.49
N LEU A 7 11.44 -6.59 24.04
CA LEU A 7 11.84 -5.89 25.26
C LEU A 7 11.26 -6.50 26.54
N SER A 8 10.47 -7.58 26.45
CA SER A 8 9.93 -8.30 27.61
C SER A 8 11.02 -8.72 28.59
N ARG A 9 12.20 -9.08 28.07
CA ARG A 9 13.41 -9.44 28.84
C ARG A 9 13.95 -8.30 29.71
N PHE A 10 13.57 -7.06 29.41
CA PHE A 10 13.95 -5.86 30.17
C PHE A 10 12.79 -5.31 31.01
N GLY A 11 11.73 -6.10 31.21
CA GLY A 11 10.58 -5.69 32.02
C GLY A 11 9.62 -4.76 31.32
N ILE A 12 9.64 -4.69 29.99
CA ILE A 12 8.68 -3.94 29.17
C ILE A 12 7.81 -4.95 28.40
N PRO A 13 6.66 -5.39 28.96
CA PRO A 13 5.78 -6.38 28.30
C PRO A 13 5.27 -5.87 26.97
N ASP A 14 5.18 -6.75 25.97
CA ASP A 14 4.76 -6.45 24.58
C ASP A 14 5.60 -5.35 23.86
N GLY A 15 6.67 -4.85 24.49
CA GLY A 15 7.54 -3.81 23.93
C GLY A 15 8.45 -4.37 22.85
N GLN A 16 8.58 -3.67 21.73
CA GLN A 16 9.42 -4.11 20.61
C GLN A 16 10.22 -2.96 20.02
N ILE A 17 11.47 -3.24 19.64
CA ILE A 17 12.27 -2.40 18.74
C ILE A 17 12.35 -3.12 17.39
N ILE A 18 11.98 -2.43 16.33
CA ILE A 18 11.98 -2.95 14.96
C ILE A 18 12.97 -2.13 14.15
N VAL A 19 13.99 -2.78 13.60
CA VAL A 19 15.01 -2.15 12.76
C VAL A 19 15.04 -2.83 11.41
N GLY A 20 14.99 -2.06 10.34
CA GLY A 20 15.06 -2.57 8.99
C GLY A 20 15.91 -1.71 8.08
N ALA A 21 16.72 -2.39 7.27
CA ALA A 21 17.47 -1.80 6.17
C ALA A 21 16.95 -2.35 4.84
N GLU A 22 16.99 -1.52 3.82
CA GLU A 22 16.56 -1.86 2.47
C GLU A 22 17.61 -1.45 1.45
N GLN A 23 17.81 -2.34 0.48
CA GLN A 23 18.57 -2.09 -0.72
C GLN A 23 17.65 -2.41 -1.91
N GLN A 24 17.56 -1.47 -2.84
CA GLN A 24 16.80 -1.56 -4.08
C GLN A 24 17.71 -1.28 -5.26
N TYR A 25 17.55 -2.09 -6.29
CA TYR A 25 18.28 -1.96 -7.54
C TYR A 25 17.31 -2.11 -8.71
N TRP A 26 17.32 -1.14 -9.62
CA TRP A 26 16.47 -1.09 -10.79
C TRP A 26 17.32 -1.19 -12.06
N THR A 27 17.10 -2.25 -12.82
CA THR A 27 17.65 -2.42 -14.18
C THR A 27 16.89 -1.57 -15.20
N TRP A 28 15.57 -1.41 -15.01
CA TRP A 28 14.74 -0.49 -15.78
C TRP A 28 14.64 0.86 -15.07
N LYS A 29 15.48 1.82 -15.47
CA LYS A 29 15.61 3.13 -14.82
C LYS A 29 14.32 3.97 -14.71
N PRO A 30 13.34 3.87 -15.62
CA PRO A 30 12.03 4.52 -15.41
C PRO A 30 11.23 3.95 -14.22
N GLY A 31 11.53 2.74 -13.74
CA GLY A 31 10.82 2.09 -12.63
C GLY A 31 11.16 2.64 -11.24
N GLY A 32 12.36 3.21 -11.07
CA GLY A 32 12.76 3.80 -9.81
C GLY A 32 14.27 4.05 -9.71
N PRO A 33 14.70 4.89 -8.75
CA PRO A 33 16.10 5.09 -8.46
C PRO A 33 16.65 3.91 -7.63
N ASP A 34 17.94 3.61 -7.80
CA ASP A 34 18.65 2.70 -6.90
C ASP A 34 18.78 3.35 -5.52
N ARG A 35 18.68 2.55 -4.45
CA ARG A 35 18.72 3.05 -3.07
C ARG A 35 19.29 2.01 -2.13
N ALA A 36 20.07 2.47 -1.15
CA ALA A 36 20.40 1.71 0.05
C ALA A 36 20.19 2.61 1.27
N GLY A 37 19.35 2.19 2.21
CA GLY A 37 19.03 3.02 3.37
C GLY A 37 18.11 2.36 4.37
N LEU A 38 17.56 3.18 5.26
CA LEU A 38 16.59 2.76 6.25
C LEU A 38 15.30 2.29 5.57
N ASN A 39 14.74 1.19 6.06
CA ASN A 39 13.40 0.69 5.72
C ASN A 39 12.41 0.97 6.86
N THR A 40 12.85 0.74 8.11
CA THR A 40 12.07 1.08 9.29
C THR A 40 12.98 1.21 10.50
N LEU A 41 12.63 2.10 11.42
CA LEU A 41 13.17 2.13 12.77
C LEU A 41 12.00 2.48 13.67
N ALA A 42 11.48 1.52 14.42
CA ALA A 42 10.25 1.71 15.17
C ALA A 42 10.36 1.18 16.58
N TYR A 43 9.70 1.86 17.50
CA TYR A 43 9.32 1.37 18.80
C TYR A 43 7.82 1.02 18.77
N TYR A 44 7.45 -0.15 19.28
CA TYR A 44 6.06 -0.59 19.44
C TYR A 44 5.79 -0.97 20.89
N GLN A 45 4.60 -0.63 21.39
CA GLN A 45 4.16 -0.93 22.74
C GLN A 45 2.65 -1.05 22.80
N THR A 46 2.14 -1.96 23.64
CA THR A 46 0.72 -2.01 24.00
C THR A 46 0.48 -1.60 25.45
N PHE A 47 -0.71 -1.07 25.72
CA PHE A 47 -1.16 -0.65 27.04
C PHE A 47 -2.59 -1.14 27.29
N PHE A 48 -2.95 -1.31 28.57
CA PHE A 48 -4.30 -1.67 29.02
C PHE A 48 -4.85 -2.92 28.32
N ASP A 49 -4.12 -4.04 28.40
CA ASP A 49 -4.49 -5.30 27.75
C ASP A 49 -4.75 -5.14 26.25
N ARG A 50 -3.85 -4.39 25.58
CA ARG A 50 -3.90 -4.05 24.14
C ARG A 50 -5.07 -3.18 23.72
N LYS A 51 -5.79 -2.56 24.67
CA LYS A 51 -6.80 -1.56 24.33
C LYS A 51 -6.20 -0.34 23.63
N LEU A 52 -4.93 -0.01 23.94
CA LEU A 52 -4.16 1.01 23.24
C LEU A 52 -2.86 0.40 22.71
N GLU A 53 -2.56 0.64 21.43
CA GLU A 53 -1.30 0.25 20.80
C GLU A 53 -0.61 1.49 20.23
N LEU A 54 0.69 1.62 20.48
CA LEU A 54 1.51 2.73 20.01
C LEU A 54 2.64 2.19 19.14
N LYS A 55 2.88 2.86 18.01
CA LYS A 55 4.04 2.61 17.16
C LYS A 55 4.64 3.92 16.71
N MET A 56 5.92 4.16 16.94
CA MET A 56 6.56 5.42 16.58
C MET A 56 7.97 5.23 16.03
N GLY A 57 8.42 6.16 15.20
CA GLY A 57 9.74 6.17 14.58
C GLY A 57 9.67 6.40 13.08
N TYR A 58 10.57 5.80 12.31
CA TYR A 58 10.53 5.80 10.85
C TYR A 58 9.65 4.66 10.37
N LEU A 59 8.41 4.99 10.03
CA LEU A 59 7.37 4.03 9.67
C LEU A 59 7.10 4.01 8.17
N ARG A 60 6.40 2.96 7.74
CA ARG A 60 5.92 2.73 6.38
C ARG A 60 4.40 2.60 6.44
N ASN A 61 3.71 3.73 6.53
CA ASN A 61 2.28 3.74 6.85
C ASN A 61 1.41 3.07 5.78
N VAL A 62 1.88 2.90 4.54
CA VAL A 62 1.17 2.06 3.56
C VAL A 62 0.98 0.60 4.00
N ASN A 63 1.82 0.11 4.91
CA ASN A 63 1.67 -1.24 5.47
C ASN A 63 0.84 -1.25 6.76
N GLU A 64 0.55 -0.08 7.33
CA GLU A 64 -0.20 0.10 8.58
C GLU A 64 -1.67 0.50 8.33
N PHE A 65 -1.93 1.14 7.18
CA PHE A 65 -3.21 1.71 6.76
C PHE A 65 -3.63 1.17 5.40
N ALA A 66 -4.92 1.26 5.08
CA ALA A 66 -5.56 0.87 3.82
C ALA A 66 -5.45 -0.63 3.43
N GLY A 67 -4.54 -1.40 4.02
CA GLY A 67 -4.40 -2.84 3.82
C GLY A 67 -4.27 -3.20 2.34
N THR A 68 -3.21 -2.69 1.71
CA THR A 68 -2.93 -2.83 0.27
C THR A 68 -2.43 -4.23 -0.14
N LEU A 69 -2.15 -5.10 0.83
CA LEU A 69 -1.67 -6.46 0.59
C LEU A 69 -2.85 -7.44 0.44
N VAL A 70 -2.99 -8.05 -0.73
CA VAL A 70 -4.01 -9.07 -1.02
C VAL A 70 -3.85 -10.26 -0.08
N GLY A 71 -4.91 -10.53 0.69
CA GLY A 71 -4.92 -11.61 1.70
C GLY A 71 -3.99 -11.37 2.88
N GLY A 72 -3.43 -10.17 3.04
CA GLY A 72 -2.46 -9.83 4.08
C GLY A 72 -1.09 -10.51 3.90
N ASN A 73 -0.84 -11.12 2.72
CA ASN A 73 0.37 -11.88 2.45
C ASN A 73 1.36 -11.03 1.62
N ALA A 74 2.45 -10.61 2.26
CA ALA A 74 3.49 -9.82 1.60
C ALA A 74 4.17 -10.57 0.44
N GLY A 75 4.35 -11.89 0.53
CA GLY A 75 4.94 -12.72 -0.53
C GLY A 75 4.01 -12.94 -1.72
N ALA A 76 2.69 -12.92 -1.51
CA ALA A 76 1.69 -13.07 -2.57
C ALA A 76 1.23 -11.75 -3.21
N SER A 77 1.56 -10.62 -2.59
CA SER A 77 1.12 -9.28 -3.04
C SER A 77 2.17 -8.52 -3.85
N VAL A 78 3.36 -9.11 -4.10
CA VAL A 78 4.48 -8.45 -4.80
C VAL A 78 4.13 -8.03 -6.23
N LEU A 79 3.22 -8.78 -6.86
CA LEU A 79 2.83 -8.55 -8.25
C LEU A 79 1.53 -7.74 -8.37
N ALA A 80 0.80 -7.51 -7.27
CA ALA A 80 -0.52 -6.88 -7.31
C ALA A 80 -0.40 -5.43 -7.82
N PRO A 81 -1.31 -4.95 -8.68
CA PRO A 81 -1.32 -3.55 -9.05
C PRO A 81 -1.64 -2.76 -7.78
N SER A 82 -0.74 -1.87 -7.37
CA SER A 82 -0.94 -0.99 -6.21
C SER A 82 -1.18 0.43 -6.68
N SER A 83 -2.23 1.07 -6.19
CA SER A 83 -2.48 2.48 -6.47
C SER A 83 -1.42 3.38 -5.84
N ASN A 84 -0.86 4.28 -6.64
CA ASN A 84 0.04 5.32 -6.15
C ASN A 84 -0.70 6.52 -5.54
N ILE A 85 -2.03 6.47 -5.39
CA ILE A 85 -2.82 7.59 -4.84
C ILE A 85 -2.44 7.89 -3.38
N LEU A 86 -2.22 6.87 -2.55
CA LEU A 86 -1.80 7.07 -1.16
C LEU A 86 -0.40 7.71 -1.08
N TYR A 87 0.51 7.33 -1.99
CA TYR A 87 1.84 7.94 -2.07
C TYR A 87 1.78 9.38 -2.56
N GLN A 88 0.92 9.68 -3.54
CA GLN A 88 0.68 11.05 -3.99
C GLN A 88 0.06 11.92 -2.91
N ALA A 89 -0.77 11.33 -2.04
CA ALA A 89 -1.28 12.01 -0.85
C ALA A 89 -0.25 12.16 0.28
N GLY A 90 0.97 11.65 0.11
CA GLY A 90 2.08 11.82 1.06
C GLY A 90 2.33 10.65 2.00
N MET A 91 1.64 9.52 1.85
CA MET A 91 1.81 8.35 2.72
C MET A 91 3.19 7.71 2.50
N SER A 92 3.87 7.40 3.60
CA SER A 92 5.17 6.73 3.58
C SER A 92 5.04 5.27 3.12
N ASN A 93 6.10 4.78 2.48
CA ASN A 93 6.13 3.45 1.88
C ASN A 93 7.48 2.77 2.08
N ASN A 94 7.63 1.56 1.52
CA ASN A 94 8.85 0.76 1.67
C ASN A 94 10.10 1.56 1.30
N ALA A 95 10.12 2.15 0.10
CA ALA A 95 11.27 2.88 -0.43
C ALA A 95 11.45 4.29 0.17
N ALA A 96 10.54 4.75 1.03
CA ALA A 96 10.56 6.10 1.61
C ALA A 96 9.87 6.11 2.98
N PRO A 97 10.47 5.49 4.02
CA PRO A 97 9.96 5.60 5.38
C PRO A 97 10.15 7.02 5.90
N THR A 98 9.28 7.43 6.82
CA THR A 98 9.28 8.78 7.39
C THR A 98 9.02 8.76 8.89
N PRO A 99 9.50 9.77 9.64
CA PRO A 99 9.08 9.96 11.03
C PRO A 99 7.55 9.98 11.15
N ALA A 100 7.03 9.15 12.05
CA ALA A 100 5.60 9.00 12.28
C ALA A 100 5.30 8.48 13.68
N LEU A 101 4.10 8.78 14.16
CA LEU A 101 3.48 8.25 15.36
C LEU A 101 2.13 7.67 14.95
N ASN A 102 1.93 6.38 15.18
CA ASN A 102 0.67 5.69 15.00
C ASN A 102 0.12 5.32 16.37
N VAL A 103 -1.16 5.59 16.59
CA VAL A 103 -1.88 5.22 17.80
C VAL A 103 -3.13 4.47 17.36
N LYS A 104 -3.33 3.27 17.90
CA LYS A 104 -4.51 2.45 17.65
C LYS A 104 -5.25 2.22 18.95
N TYR A 105 -6.55 2.48 18.93
CA TYR A 105 -7.45 2.18 20.03
C TYR A 105 -8.39 1.04 19.63
N ASN A 106 -8.38 -0.04 20.40
CA ASN A 106 -9.28 -1.18 20.21
C ASN A 106 -10.51 -0.99 21.11
N PHE A 107 -11.68 -0.72 20.51
CA PHE A 107 -12.94 -0.59 21.25
C PHE A 107 -13.40 -1.94 21.80
N ASN A 108 -13.15 -3.00 21.04
CA ASN A 108 -13.33 -4.40 21.40
C ASN A 108 -12.39 -5.26 20.52
N ASP A 109 -12.56 -6.58 20.54
CA ASP A 109 -11.72 -7.52 19.79
C ASP A 109 -11.81 -7.36 18.25
N HIS A 110 -12.80 -6.62 17.76
CA HIS A 110 -13.08 -6.46 16.34
C HIS A 110 -13.00 -5.02 15.84
N LEU A 111 -13.53 -4.06 16.61
CA LEU A 111 -13.63 -2.67 16.21
C LEU A 111 -12.43 -1.89 16.74
N TYR A 112 -11.76 -1.17 15.84
CA TYR A 112 -10.66 -0.27 16.17
C TYR A 112 -10.79 1.07 15.47
N ASP A 113 -10.12 2.05 16.05
CA ASP A 113 -9.73 3.29 15.40
C ASP A 113 -8.20 3.42 15.42
N LYS A 114 -7.61 3.97 14.36
CA LYS A 114 -6.17 4.15 14.23
C LYS A 114 -5.88 5.50 13.62
N VAL A 115 -5.11 6.31 14.35
CA VAL A 115 -4.65 7.63 13.90
C VAL A 115 -3.15 7.62 13.65
N SER A 116 -2.69 8.47 12.73
CA SER A 116 -1.27 8.73 12.51
C SER A 116 -0.98 10.22 12.35
N ILE A 117 0.15 10.63 12.92
CA ILE A 117 0.84 11.87 12.58
C ILE A 117 2.12 11.45 11.87
N GLN A 118 2.24 11.77 10.59
CA GLN A 118 3.36 11.37 9.74
C GLN A 118 3.99 12.60 9.10
N ARG A 119 5.32 12.66 9.00
CA ARG A 119 5.96 13.54 8.02
C ARG A 119 5.62 13.04 6.62
N SER A 120 5.04 13.87 5.77
CA SER A 120 4.68 13.50 4.40
C SER A 120 5.92 13.11 3.59
N ILE A 121 5.80 12.18 2.64
CA ILE A 121 6.77 12.08 1.55
C ILE A 121 6.65 13.30 0.62
N SER A 122 7.68 13.56 -0.20
CA SER A 122 7.73 14.70 -1.10
C SER A 122 6.51 14.74 -2.03
N PRO A 123 5.79 15.89 -2.11
CA PRO A 123 4.69 16.08 -3.05
C PRO A 123 5.17 16.11 -4.51
N ASP A 124 6.48 16.26 -4.75
CA ASP A 124 7.07 16.14 -6.10
C ASP A 124 7.29 14.67 -6.52
N GLY A 125 6.94 13.72 -5.64
CA GLY A 125 6.91 12.29 -5.89
C GLY A 125 8.04 11.51 -5.24
N GLN A 126 7.89 10.18 -5.24
CA GLN A 126 8.84 9.27 -4.60
C GLN A 126 10.26 9.36 -5.17
N TYR A 127 10.40 9.59 -6.48
CA TYR A 127 11.72 9.75 -7.10
C TYR A 127 12.47 10.96 -6.53
N ALA A 128 11.79 12.11 -6.41
CA ALA A 128 12.36 13.31 -5.80
C ALA A 128 12.69 13.08 -4.31
N GLN A 129 11.79 12.41 -3.58
CA GLN A 129 12.01 12.05 -2.18
C GLN A 129 13.26 11.20 -1.96
N ILE A 130 13.53 10.22 -2.82
CA ILE A 130 14.68 9.32 -2.69
C ILE A 130 15.97 10.06 -3.06
N ILE A 131 15.96 10.92 -4.08
CA ILE A 131 17.14 11.71 -4.44
C ILE A 131 17.55 12.66 -3.31
N GLU A 132 16.57 13.32 -2.67
CA GLU A 132 16.84 14.28 -1.61
C GLU A 132 17.15 13.61 -0.25
N ASN A 133 16.56 12.44 0.01
CA ASN A 133 16.75 11.67 1.24
C ASN A 133 17.12 10.21 0.93
N PRO A 134 18.32 9.96 0.37
CA PRO A 134 18.72 8.63 -0.10
C PRO A 134 18.85 7.62 1.04
N THR A 135 19.18 8.07 2.25
CA THR A 135 19.32 7.21 3.44
C THR A 135 17.98 6.95 4.15
N GLY A 136 16.97 7.78 3.93
CA GLY A 136 15.68 7.73 4.64
C GLY A 136 15.70 8.33 6.05
N LEU A 137 16.79 9.00 6.45
CA LEU A 137 16.98 9.55 7.80
C LEU A 137 16.74 11.06 7.90
N SER A 138 16.49 11.76 6.80
CA SER A 138 16.18 13.19 6.85
C SER A 138 14.83 13.45 7.53
N TRP A 139 14.84 14.39 8.48
CA TRP A 139 13.65 14.83 9.23
C TRP A 139 12.70 15.69 8.40
N SER A 140 13.21 16.37 7.38
CA SER A 140 12.44 17.14 6.41
C SER A 140 13.06 16.99 5.02
N THR A 141 12.22 17.20 4.00
CA THR A 141 12.64 17.38 2.61
C THR A 141 11.86 18.53 2.01
N ALA A 142 12.26 18.99 0.83
CA ALA A 142 11.62 20.10 0.12
C ALA A 142 10.12 19.87 -0.01
N ASN A 143 9.36 20.93 0.27
CA ASN A 143 7.90 20.97 0.14
C ASN A 143 7.13 20.01 1.06
N THR A 144 7.77 19.30 2.00
CA THR A 144 7.08 18.38 2.91
C THR A 144 6.57 19.04 4.18
N GLY A 145 5.36 18.68 4.56
CA GLY A 145 4.75 18.98 5.84
C GLY A 145 4.33 17.70 6.57
N ILE A 146 3.20 17.80 7.28
CA ILE A 146 2.56 16.75 8.05
C ILE A 146 1.40 16.17 7.25
N LEU A 147 1.32 14.85 7.26
CA LEU A 147 0.16 14.07 6.87
C LEU A 147 -0.49 13.50 8.15
N LEU A 148 -1.72 13.90 8.40
CA LEU A 148 -2.59 13.30 9.39
C LEU A 148 -3.40 12.19 8.71
N LEU A 149 -3.50 11.03 9.36
CA LEU A 149 -4.31 9.90 8.89
C LEU A 149 -5.23 9.41 10.00
N ASP A 150 -6.40 8.95 9.60
CA ASP A 150 -7.40 8.31 10.45
C ASP A 150 -7.95 7.08 9.72
N GLU A 151 -8.09 5.96 10.42
CA GLU A 151 -8.70 4.72 9.92
C GLU A 151 -9.51 4.02 11.01
N VAL A 152 -10.81 3.95 10.78
CA VAL A 152 -11.73 3.08 11.51
C VAL A 152 -11.84 1.74 10.79
N GLY A 153 -11.78 0.65 11.54
CA GLY A 153 -11.91 -0.68 10.97
C GLY A 153 -12.60 -1.70 11.87
N TYR A 154 -13.29 -2.64 11.23
CA TYR A 154 -13.82 -3.85 11.83
C TYR A 154 -13.03 -5.04 11.30
N LYS A 155 -12.46 -5.84 12.19
CA LYS A 155 -11.65 -7.01 11.85
C LYS A 155 -12.10 -8.23 12.64
N ASN A 156 -12.47 -9.28 11.92
CA ASN A 156 -12.75 -10.59 12.47
C ASN A 156 -11.75 -11.59 11.90
N LYS A 157 -11.13 -12.40 12.77
CA LYS A 157 -10.24 -13.49 12.35
C LYS A 157 -11.07 -14.70 11.94
N ALA A 158 -10.55 -15.51 10.99
CA ALA A 158 -11.19 -16.77 10.65
C ALA A 158 -11.22 -17.70 11.88
N ALA A 159 -12.37 -18.32 12.12
CA ALA A 159 -12.55 -19.43 13.04
C ALA A 159 -13.55 -20.44 12.42
N PRO A 160 -13.69 -21.67 12.95
CA PRO A 160 -14.61 -22.66 12.40
C PRO A 160 -16.04 -22.09 12.26
N GLY A 161 -16.54 -21.96 11.03
CA GLY A 161 -17.86 -21.40 10.72
C GLY A 161 -17.95 -19.88 10.83
N VAL A 162 -16.86 -19.20 11.19
CA VAL A 162 -16.79 -17.75 11.32
C VAL A 162 -15.82 -17.19 10.26
N PRO A 163 -16.31 -16.45 9.25
CA PRO A 163 -15.47 -15.97 8.16
C PRO A 163 -14.53 -14.85 8.63
N GLU A 164 -13.27 -14.89 8.16
CA GLU A 164 -12.38 -13.74 8.27
C GLU A 164 -13.00 -12.55 7.53
N THR A 165 -13.02 -11.39 8.18
CA THR A 165 -13.57 -10.16 7.62
C THR A 165 -12.68 -9.00 8.04
N TRP A 166 -12.38 -8.09 7.13
CA TRP A 166 -11.70 -6.84 7.45
C TRP A 166 -12.30 -5.72 6.63
N LEU A 167 -13.11 -4.90 7.29
CA LEU A 167 -13.70 -3.69 6.74
C LEU A 167 -12.94 -2.49 7.30
N ARG A 168 -12.65 -1.50 6.46
CA ARG A 168 -11.93 -0.30 6.88
C ARG A 168 -12.30 0.88 6.01
N ALA A 169 -12.34 2.05 6.64
CA ALA A 169 -12.48 3.33 5.97
C ALA A 169 -11.52 4.31 6.62
N GLY A 170 -10.91 5.18 5.83
CA GLY A 170 -9.97 6.14 6.36
C GLY A 170 -9.87 7.40 5.52
N ALA A 171 -9.33 8.43 6.15
CA ALA A 171 -9.10 9.74 5.57
C ALA A 171 -7.71 10.24 5.92
N GLY A 172 -7.18 11.10 5.07
CA GLY A 172 -5.90 11.76 5.27
C GLY A 172 -5.94 13.22 4.87
N PHE A 173 -5.24 14.06 5.63
CA PHE A 173 -5.09 15.49 5.37
C PHE A 173 -3.61 15.86 5.43
N ASN A 174 -3.14 16.55 4.40
CA ASN A 174 -1.72 16.83 4.22
C ASN A 174 -1.49 18.31 3.94
N ASN A 175 -0.65 18.96 4.76
CA ASN A 175 -0.30 20.38 4.60
C ASN A 175 1.04 20.62 3.87
N SER A 176 1.55 19.61 3.16
CA SER A 176 2.70 19.77 2.26
C SER A 176 2.37 20.72 1.12
N SER A 177 3.40 21.30 0.51
CA SER A 177 3.27 22.26 -0.58
C SER A 177 3.15 21.51 -1.93
N TYR A 178 1.96 21.39 -2.52
CA TYR A 178 1.68 20.66 -3.76
C TYR A 178 1.63 21.56 -5.00
N LYS A 179 2.09 21.05 -6.15
CA LYS A 179 1.87 21.73 -7.44
C LYS A 179 0.40 21.60 -7.81
N ASN A 180 -0.27 22.74 -8.04
CA ASN A 180 -1.63 22.73 -8.54
C ASN A 180 -1.64 22.42 -10.05
N LEU A 181 -2.36 21.38 -10.44
CA LEU A 181 -2.49 20.90 -11.82
C LEU A 181 -3.44 21.77 -12.66
N GLN A 182 -4.40 22.43 -12.02
CA GLN A 182 -5.31 23.39 -12.67
C GLN A 182 -4.62 24.74 -12.91
N TYR A 183 -3.82 25.20 -11.95
CA TYR A 183 -3.11 26.49 -11.99
C TYR A 183 -1.60 26.32 -11.78
N PRO A 184 -0.87 25.68 -12.73
CA PRO A 184 0.54 25.30 -12.53
C PRO A 184 1.52 26.48 -12.43
N GLN A 185 1.09 27.68 -12.79
CA GLN A 185 1.89 28.92 -12.70
C GLN A 185 1.67 29.67 -11.38
N GLN A 186 0.68 29.27 -10.57
CA GLN A 186 0.44 29.86 -9.26
C GLN A 186 1.33 29.23 -8.20
N SER A 187 1.38 29.86 -7.03
CA SER A 187 1.99 29.29 -5.84
C SER A 187 1.42 27.91 -5.54
N ARG A 188 2.27 27.05 -5.00
CA ARG A 188 1.90 25.69 -4.58
C ARG A 188 0.81 25.76 -3.49
N ALA A 189 -0.11 24.79 -3.52
CA ALA A 189 -1.21 24.69 -2.56
C ALA A 189 -0.78 23.88 -1.33
N GLU A 190 -1.19 24.30 -0.13
CA GLU A 190 -0.76 23.69 1.14
C GLU A 190 -1.85 22.82 1.79
N ALA A 191 -2.71 22.18 0.98
CA ALA A 191 -3.78 21.33 1.48
C ALA A 191 -4.14 20.25 0.46
N ASN A 192 -3.75 19.00 0.72
CA ASN A 192 -4.19 17.83 -0.03
C ASN A 192 -4.96 16.88 0.90
N SER A 193 -5.80 16.03 0.33
CA SER A 193 -6.53 15.02 1.09
C SER A 193 -6.63 13.71 0.33
N VAL A 194 -6.90 12.63 1.07
CA VAL A 194 -7.17 11.31 0.51
C VAL A 194 -8.21 10.60 1.34
N TYR A 195 -9.05 9.82 0.67
CA TYR A 195 -10.09 9.02 1.30
C TYR A 195 -10.03 7.63 0.73
N TYR A 196 -10.29 6.62 1.55
CA TYR A 196 -10.41 5.25 1.08
C TYR A 196 -11.41 4.44 1.88
N VAL A 197 -11.96 3.43 1.21
CA VAL A 197 -12.75 2.36 1.81
C VAL A 197 -12.22 1.06 1.23
N ALA A 198 -12.03 0.05 2.08
CA ALA A 198 -11.64 -1.27 1.65
C ALA A 198 -12.33 -2.35 2.48
N ALA A 199 -12.60 -3.48 1.83
CA ALA A 199 -13.21 -4.63 2.45
C ALA A 199 -12.56 -5.91 1.94
N ASP A 200 -12.33 -6.85 2.84
CA ASP A 200 -11.98 -8.23 2.55
C ASP A 200 -12.89 -9.14 3.37
N ARG A 201 -13.44 -10.17 2.75
CA ARG A 201 -14.24 -11.17 3.44
C ARG A 201 -14.00 -12.56 2.88
N GLN A 202 -13.84 -13.51 3.77
CA GLN A 202 -13.88 -14.93 3.45
C GLN A 202 -15.31 -15.30 3.05
N LEU A 203 -15.48 -15.70 1.79
CA LEU A 203 -16.75 -16.10 1.20
C LEU A 203 -17.03 -17.58 1.43
N TRP A 204 -15.96 -18.39 1.51
CA TRP A 204 -16.05 -19.83 1.71
C TRP A 204 -14.82 -20.35 2.45
N GLN A 205 -15.01 -21.34 3.32
CA GLN A 205 -13.95 -22.03 4.08
C GLN A 205 -13.73 -23.41 3.47
N ALA A 206 -12.51 -23.67 3.00
CA ALA A 206 -12.14 -24.97 2.41
C ALA A 206 -11.98 -26.07 3.45
N ASP A 207 -11.45 -25.71 4.62
CA ASP A 207 -11.13 -26.63 5.71
C ASP A 207 -11.53 -25.98 7.04
N VAL A 208 -12.82 -26.07 7.35
CA VAL A 208 -13.43 -25.38 8.50
C VAL A 208 -12.77 -25.75 9.82
N GLN A 209 -12.37 -27.01 9.99
CA GLN A 209 -11.88 -27.56 11.26
C GLN A 209 -10.35 -27.55 11.35
N GLY A 210 -9.65 -27.87 10.26
CA GLY A 210 -8.18 -27.92 10.24
C GLY A 210 -7.53 -26.56 10.05
N SER A 211 -8.10 -25.70 9.20
CA SER A 211 -7.56 -24.37 8.93
C SER A 211 -8.65 -23.44 8.39
N ALA A 212 -9.38 -22.81 9.32
CA ALA A 212 -10.50 -21.94 9.00
C ALA A 212 -10.14 -20.75 8.08
N SER A 213 -8.86 -20.39 7.94
CA SER A 213 -8.40 -19.34 7.02
C SER A 213 -8.18 -19.83 5.58
N ARG A 214 -8.27 -21.13 5.32
CA ARG A 214 -8.25 -21.67 3.95
C ARG A 214 -9.61 -21.45 3.29
N GLY A 215 -9.59 -21.09 2.01
CA GLY A 215 -10.79 -20.93 1.21
C GLY A 215 -10.76 -19.70 0.33
N ILE A 216 -11.94 -19.25 -0.09
CA ILE A 216 -12.13 -18.19 -1.09
C ILE A 216 -12.51 -16.90 -0.40
N TYR A 217 -11.92 -15.80 -0.85
CA TYR A 217 -12.08 -14.46 -0.33
C TYR A 217 -12.41 -13.50 -1.45
N GLY A 218 -13.34 -12.60 -1.19
CA GLY A 218 -13.66 -11.46 -2.04
C GLY A 218 -13.32 -10.16 -1.33
N GLY A 219 -12.95 -9.15 -2.09
CA GLY A 219 -12.69 -7.84 -1.55
C GLY A 219 -12.70 -6.75 -2.59
N PHE A 220 -12.67 -5.51 -2.10
CA PHE A 220 -12.56 -4.33 -2.93
C PHE A 220 -11.79 -3.23 -2.19
N SER A 221 -11.26 -2.28 -2.96
CA SER A 221 -10.75 -1.01 -2.43
C SER A 221 -11.18 0.14 -3.34
N VAL A 222 -11.61 1.23 -2.75
CA VAL A 222 -11.92 2.49 -3.44
C VAL A 222 -11.10 3.58 -2.77
N MET A 223 -10.44 4.41 -3.57
CA MET A 223 -9.63 5.52 -3.07
C MET A 223 -9.86 6.75 -3.93
N CYS A 224 -9.95 7.92 -3.28
CA CYS A 224 -10.20 9.20 -3.95
C CYS A 224 -9.29 10.29 -3.37
N ALA A 225 -8.84 11.20 -4.22
CA ALA A 225 -8.06 12.37 -3.86
C ALA A 225 -8.40 13.55 -4.82
N PRO A 226 -8.25 14.81 -4.38
CA PRO A 226 -8.53 15.98 -5.21
C PRO A 226 -7.77 15.95 -6.55
N PRO A 227 -8.44 16.09 -7.71
CA PRO A 227 -7.81 15.97 -9.02
C PRO A 227 -6.92 17.17 -9.37
N ASP A 228 -7.06 18.30 -8.69
CA ASP A 228 -6.22 19.49 -8.87
C ASP A 228 -4.83 19.33 -8.25
N LEU A 229 -4.63 18.39 -7.32
CA LEU A 229 -3.34 18.19 -6.64
C LEU A 229 -2.72 16.81 -6.90
N ASN A 230 -3.52 15.83 -7.34
CA ASN A 230 -3.08 14.45 -7.55
C ASN A 230 -3.27 14.05 -9.01
N LYS A 231 -2.26 13.43 -9.62
CA LYS A 231 -2.37 12.94 -11.01
C LYS A 231 -3.31 11.75 -11.11
N VAL A 232 -3.34 10.89 -10.09
CA VAL A 232 -4.38 9.88 -9.89
C VAL A 232 -5.43 10.47 -8.96
N SER A 233 -6.64 10.65 -9.46
CA SER A 233 -7.74 11.23 -8.67
C SER A 233 -8.59 10.15 -8.02
N GLN A 234 -8.74 8.99 -8.68
CA GLN A 234 -9.56 7.89 -8.19
C GLN A 234 -8.91 6.55 -8.52
N TYR A 235 -9.17 5.58 -7.66
CA TYR A 235 -8.75 4.21 -7.83
C TYR A 235 -9.83 3.25 -7.35
N TYR A 236 -10.12 2.26 -8.18
CA TYR A 236 -11.05 1.19 -7.91
C TYR A 236 -10.34 -0.14 -8.06
N GLU A 237 -10.54 -1.04 -7.10
CA GLU A 237 -9.99 -2.38 -7.11
C GLU A 237 -11.06 -3.38 -6.69
N LEU A 238 -11.15 -4.48 -7.44
CA LEU A 238 -11.87 -5.68 -7.08
C LEU A 238 -10.86 -6.83 -7.00
N ARG A 239 -10.95 -7.66 -5.96
CA ARG A 239 -10.08 -8.81 -5.76
C ARG A 239 -10.87 -10.04 -5.39
N LEU A 240 -10.52 -11.15 -6.01
CA LEU A 240 -10.95 -12.49 -5.66
C LEU A 240 -9.68 -13.32 -5.46
N TYR A 241 -9.52 -13.94 -4.29
CA TYR A 241 -8.35 -14.75 -4.01
C TYR A 241 -8.70 -15.98 -3.18
N ALA A 242 -7.87 -17.00 -3.28
CA ALA A 242 -8.00 -18.23 -2.53
C ALA A 242 -6.71 -18.52 -1.77
N LYS A 243 -6.83 -18.86 -0.48
CA LYS A 243 -5.73 -19.35 0.37
C LYS A 243 -5.87 -20.87 0.51
N GLY A 244 -4.84 -21.62 0.15
CA GLY A 244 -4.77 -23.07 0.38
C GLY A 244 -5.92 -23.86 -0.24
N LEU A 245 -6.30 -23.55 -1.49
CA LEU A 245 -7.48 -24.13 -2.14
C LEU A 245 -7.40 -25.66 -2.31
N PHE A 246 -6.17 -26.19 -2.46
CA PHE A 246 -5.92 -27.61 -2.67
C PHE A 246 -5.21 -28.21 -1.45
N ASP A 247 -5.61 -29.42 -1.03
CA ASP A 247 -5.01 -30.10 0.12
C ASP A 247 -3.54 -30.46 -0.08
N SER A 248 -3.12 -30.70 -1.33
CA SER A 248 -1.71 -30.91 -1.67
C SER A 248 -0.86 -29.65 -1.54
N ARG A 249 -1.49 -28.47 -1.52
CA ARG A 249 -0.84 -27.15 -1.50
C ARG A 249 -1.58 -26.19 -0.55
N PRO A 250 -1.65 -26.50 0.76
CA PRO A 250 -2.51 -25.79 1.71
C PRO A 250 -2.02 -24.37 2.06
N SER A 251 -0.81 -24.00 1.65
CA SER A 251 -0.21 -22.68 1.90
C SER A 251 -0.07 -21.83 0.64
N ASP A 252 -0.50 -22.33 -0.52
CA ASP A 252 -0.44 -21.57 -1.77
C ASP A 252 -1.56 -20.55 -1.85
N GLN A 253 -1.37 -19.51 -2.67
CA GLN A 253 -2.37 -18.48 -2.90
C GLN A 253 -2.61 -18.27 -4.39
N ILE A 254 -3.87 -18.12 -4.77
CA ILE A 254 -4.30 -17.72 -6.11
C ILE A 254 -5.05 -16.41 -5.98
N ALA A 255 -4.81 -15.45 -6.87
CA ALA A 255 -5.57 -14.20 -6.87
C ALA A 255 -5.88 -13.74 -8.29
N ILE A 256 -7.03 -13.08 -8.44
CA ILE A 256 -7.38 -12.27 -9.60
C ILE A 256 -7.76 -10.90 -9.08
N VAL A 257 -7.10 -9.86 -9.60
CA VAL A 257 -7.30 -8.48 -9.21
C VAL A 257 -7.61 -7.66 -10.45
N ALA A 258 -8.72 -6.94 -10.43
CA ALA A 258 -9.10 -5.99 -11.47
C ALA A 258 -9.05 -4.57 -10.90
N THR A 259 -8.43 -3.65 -11.62
CA THR A 259 -8.22 -2.28 -11.17
C THR A 259 -8.60 -1.27 -12.23
N ASN A 260 -9.14 -0.12 -11.82
CA ASN A 260 -9.31 1.05 -12.66
C ASN A 260 -8.69 2.27 -11.96
N THR A 261 -7.73 2.91 -12.64
CA THR A 261 -7.05 4.12 -12.17
C THR A 261 -7.52 5.28 -13.01
N VAL A 262 -8.14 6.29 -12.39
CA VAL A 262 -8.64 7.48 -13.07
C VAL A 262 -7.64 8.63 -12.91
N TRP A 263 -7.30 9.27 -14.02
CA TRP A 263 -6.39 10.41 -14.02
C TRP A 263 -7.12 11.72 -13.69
N SER A 264 -6.37 12.69 -13.18
CA SER A 264 -6.83 14.07 -13.02
C SER A 264 -7.34 14.64 -14.34
N ASN A 265 -8.57 15.17 -14.33
CA ASN A 265 -9.13 15.88 -15.48
C ASN A 265 -8.25 17.08 -15.86
N PHE A 266 -7.73 17.83 -14.89
CA PHE A 266 -6.84 18.97 -15.17
C PHE A 266 -5.54 18.55 -15.85
N ALA A 267 -4.92 17.45 -15.40
CA ALA A 267 -3.69 16.95 -16.02
C ALA A 267 -3.95 16.38 -17.42
N VAL A 268 -5.09 15.72 -17.64
CA VAL A 268 -5.53 15.24 -18.96
C VAL A 268 -5.77 16.42 -19.90
N ASP A 269 -6.54 17.42 -19.47
CA ASP A 269 -6.90 18.57 -20.30
C ASP A 269 -5.65 19.43 -20.63
N ALA A 270 -4.72 19.57 -19.69
CA ALA A 270 -3.43 20.21 -19.94
C ALA A 270 -2.56 19.43 -20.95
N ALA A 271 -2.65 18.09 -20.98
CA ALA A 271 -1.95 17.28 -21.96
C ALA A 271 -2.60 17.38 -23.36
N LEU A 272 -3.94 17.41 -23.42
CA LEU A 272 -4.72 17.66 -24.64
C LEU A 272 -4.40 19.02 -25.26
N ALA A 273 -4.33 20.08 -24.43
CA ALA A 273 -3.99 21.43 -24.88
C ALA A 273 -2.59 21.51 -25.52
N LYS A 274 -1.69 20.59 -25.16
CA LYS A 274 -0.35 20.44 -25.77
C LYS A 274 -0.35 19.58 -27.04
N GLY A 275 -1.52 19.14 -27.51
CA GLY A 275 -1.66 18.30 -28.71
C GLY A 275 -1.32 16.83 -28.49
N ASN A 276 -1.22 16.36 -27.24
CA ASN A 276 -0.94 14.94 -26.97
C ASN A 276 -2.19 14.07 -27.14
N LEU A 277 -1.97 12.80 -27.49
CA LEU A 277 -3.00 11.78 -27.33
C LEU A 277 -3.08 11.37 -25.86
N VAL A 278 -4.29 11.29 -25.33
CA VAL A 278 -4.54 11.05 -23.90
C VAL A 278 -5.53 9.92 -23.67
N HIS A 279 -5.45 9.30 -22.51
CA HIS A 279 -6.55 8.52 -21.94
C HIS A 279 -6.90 9.11 -20.57
N ARG A 280 -8.14 8.85 -20.13
CA ARG A 280 -8.68 9.35 -18.85
C ARG A 280 -8.53 8.33 -17.72
N ASP A 281 -8.31 7.08 -18.08
CA ASP A 281 -8.16 5.98 -17.15
C ASP A 281 -7.23 4.89 -17.69
N SER A 282 -6.71 4.08 -16.76
CA SER A 282 -5.98 2.84 -17.03
C SER A 282 -6.66 1.70 -16.29
N THR A 283 -6.99 0.63 -17.02
CA THR A 283 -7.66 -0.54 -16.47
C THR A 283 -6.74 -1.75 -16.58
N ALA A 284 -6.59 -2.51 -15.49
CA ALA A 284 -5.76 -3.70 -15.48
C ALA A 284 -6.51 -4.89 -14.88
N ILE A 285 -6.19 -6.09 -15.37
CA ILE A 285 -6.58 -7.36 -14.76
C ILE A 285 -5.29 -8.16 -14.58
N LEU A 286 -5.05 -8.64 -13.38
CA LEU A 286 -3.91 -9.46 -13.02
C LEU A 286 -4.39 -10.77 -12.40
N GLY A 287 -4.00 -11.90 -12.99
CA GLY A 287 -4.06 -13.19 -12.34
C GLY A 287 -2.69 -13.56 -11.76
N THR A 288 -2.64 -14.06 -10.53
CA THR A 288 -1.42 -14.54 -9.88
C THR A 288 -1.60 -15.91 -9.24
N TYR A 289 -0.51 -16.68 -9.25
CA TYR A 289 -0.34 -17.89 -8.45
C TYR A 289 0.96 -17.75 -7.66
N THR A 290 0.87 -17.93 -6.34
CA THR A 290 2.00 -17.89 -5.41
C THR A 290 2.16 -19.25 -4.75
N ALA A 291 3.26 -19.92 -5.07
CA ALA A 291 3.67 -21.18 -4.46
C ALA A 291 4.49 -20.92 -3.20
N HIS A 292 4.07 -21.50 -2.07
CA HIS A 292 4.90 -21.63 -0.88
C HIS A 292 5.84 -22.82 -1.06
N LEU A 293 7.13 -22.56 -1.27
CA LEU A 293 8.10 -23.61 -1.58
C LEU A 293 8.60 -24.28 -0.30
N THR A 294 8.96 -23.46 0.68
CA THR A 294 9.45 -23.86 2.01
C THR A 294 9.29 -22.65 2.95
N PRO A 295 9.32 -22.80 4.29
CA PRO A 295 9.21 -21.65 5.18
C PRO A 295 10.15 -20.51 4.78
N GLY A 296 9.57 -19.33 4.59
CA GLY A 296 10.29 -18.12 4.18
C GLY A 296 10.55 -17.99 2.67
N ILE A 297 10.29 -19.00 1.83
CA ILE A 297 10.51 -18.92 0.38
C ILE A 297 9.21 -19.10 -0.39
N TYR A 298 8.88 -18.07 -1.18
CA TYR A 298 7.70 -18.03 -2.04
C TYR A 298 8.12 -17.72 -3.48
N ALA A 299 7.49 -18.39 -4.44
CA ALA A 299 7.62 -18.09 -5.86
C ALA A 299 6.27 -17.73 -6.45
N SER A 300 6.21 -16.63 -7.19
CA SER A 300 4.97 -16.09 -7.73
C SER A 300 5.10 -15.91 -9.23
N VAL A 301 4.09 -16.36 -9.96
CA VAL A 301 3.90 -16.08 -11.38
C VAL A 301 2.60 -15.31 -11.56
N GLY A 302 2.60 -14.32 -12.45
CA GLY A 302 1.43 -13.53 -12.75
C GLY A 302 1.34 -13.16 -14.23
N LEU A 303 0.11 -12.99 -14.69
CA LEU A 303 -0.20 -12.50 -16.04
C LEU A 303 -1.10 -11.28 -15.92
N ALA A 304 -0.61 -10.14 -16.39
CA ALA A 304 -1.32 -8.86 -16.33
C ALA A 304 -1.71 -8.41 -17.72
N TYR A 305 -3.00 -8.11 -17.92
CA TYR A 305 -3.48 -7.37 -19.07
C TYR A 305 -3.79 -5.94 -18.65
N ILE A 306 -3.21 -4.96 -19.34
CA ILE A 306 -3.39 -3.54 -19.04
C ILE A 306 -3.90 -2.84 -20.29
N ASN A 307 -5.12 -2.31 -20.21
CA ASN A 307 -5.65 -1.35 -21.15
C ASN A 307 -5.14 0.05 -20.79
N ASN A 308 -4.61 0.79 -21.77
CA ASN A 308 -3.93 2.07 -21.55
C ASN A 308 -2.75 1.93 -20.56
N PRO A 309 -1.67 1.23 -20.94
CA PRO A 309 -0.57 0.87 -20.03
C PRO A 309 0.35 2.04 -19.65
N THR A 310 0.18 3.21 -20.28
CA THR A 310 0.91 4.42 -19.90
C THR A 310 0.15 5.21 -18.84
N SER A 311 0.80 6.22 -18.25
CA SER A 311 0.08 7.31 -17.59
C SER A 311 -0.70 8.14 -18.63
N ILE A 312 -1.24 9.30 -18.27
CA ILE A 312 -2.10 10.18 -19.10
C ILE A 312 -1.84 10.16 -20.61
N THR A 313 -0.59 10.33 -21.06
CA THR A 313 -0.25 10.45 -22.49
C THR A 313 0.13 9.11 -23.11
N HIS A 314 -0.23 8.91 -24.38
CA HIS A 314 0.11 7.70 -25.13
C HIS A 314 0.50 8.03 -26.58
N THR A 315 1.00 7.02 -27.29
CA THR A 315 1.26 7.10 -28.74
C THR A 315 0.22 6.30 -29.51
N ARG A 316 0.08 6.51 -30.82
CA ARG A 316 -0.85 5.73 -31.67
C ARG A 316 -0.60 4.21 -31.64
N GLN A 317 0.60 3.80 -31.25
CA GLN A 317 1.00 2.39 -31.16
C GLN A 317 0.74 1.81 -29.77
N THR A 318 0.38 2.63 -28.80
CA THR A 318 0.11 2.22 -27.42
C THR A 318 -1.38 1.91 -27.28
N GLY A 319 -1.75 0.62 -27.41
CA GLY A 319 -3.12 0.16 -27.15
C GLY A 319 -3.23 -0.55 -25.80
N HIS A 320 -2.65 -1.75 -25.73
CA HIS A 320 -2.72 -2.62 -24.55
C HIS A 320 -1.34 -3.22 -24.28
N ALA A 321 -1.10 -3.66 -23.04
CA ALA A 321 0.08 -4.43 -22.67
C ALA A 321 -0.34 -5.76 -22.04
N LEU A 322 0.36 -6.82 -22.43
CA LEU A 322 0.30 -8.11 -21.77
C LEU A 322 1.66 -8.36 -21.12
N ASN A 323 1.68 -8.45 -19.79
CA ASN A 323 2.90 -8.59 -19.01
C ASN A 323 2.92 -9.96 -18.32
N LEU A 324 4.01 -10.70 -18.53
CA LEU A 324 4.36 -11.84 -17.70
C LEU A 324 5.23 -11.35 -16.54
N LEU A 325 4.82 -11.69 -15.32
CA LEU A 325 5.46 -11.27 -14.08
C LEU A 325 5.94 -12.51 -13.34
N VAL A 326 7.20 -12.50 -12.89
CA VAL A 326 7.77 -13.56 -12.07
C VAL A 326 8.49 -12.91 -10.90
N SER A 327 8.26 -13.43 -9.69
CA SER A 327 8.87 -12.93 -8.47
C SER A 327 9.25 -14.09 -7.55
N THR A 328 10.33 -13.91 -6.80
CA THR A 328 10.71 -14.79 -5.69
C THR A 328 10.89 -13.93 -4.45
N SER A 329 10.23 -14.31 -3.36
CA SER A 329 10.35 -13.64 -2.06
C SER A 329 11.02 -14.58 -1.07
N ILE A 330 12.07 -14.09 -0.43
CA ILE A 330 12.85 -14.80 0.57
C ILE A 330 12.81 -14.01 1.87
N PHE A 331 12.34 -14.64 2.93
CA PHE A 331 12.25 -14.11 4.28
C PHE A 331 13.19 -14.93 5.18
N PHE A 332 13.96 -14.22 6.01
CA PHE A 332 14.91 -14.77 6.97
C PHE A 332 14.47 -14.41 8.39
#